data_AF-W5T222-F1
#
_entry.id   AF-W5T222-F1
#
_cell.length_a   1.000
_cell.length_b   1.000
_cell.length_c   1.000
_cell.angle_alpha   90.00
_cell.angle_beta   90.00
_cell.angle_gamma   90.00
#
_symmetry.space_group_name_H-M   'P 1'
#
loop_
_entity.id
_entity.type
_entity.pdbx_description
1 polymer ?
#
loop_
_entity_poly.entity_id
_entity_poly.type
_entity_poly.pdbx_seq_one_letter_code
_entity_poly.pdbx_strand_id
1 'polypeptide(L)'
;MTKHIKSICATLFISLFLSCNNAGPELRDRQAAMADGTIIDLAEVGKKIKEAISFAEGVKEVHALVKSIDELAKGIGKKIQNNDNTLGDDTDKNTSLMAGVYSIGLDIVKKAKALKNLESIKDRDLEQKVDGVISASGEFVGKLRGQYTNLGASSGGTTDANAKNAIDKNDRTGGKGKEELVKLNAAIDELLKVINGLVETSINGLTIPANKEVTSQS
;
A
#
# COMPACT_ATOMS: atom_id res chain seq x y z
N MET A 1 -36.09 53.50 39.72
CA MET A 1 -35.86 52.81 38.43
C MET A 1 -34.43 52.27 38.29
N THR A 2 -33.42 52.92 38.85
CA THR A 2 -31.99 52.53 38.76
C THR A 2 -31.59 51.26 39.55
N LYS A 3 -32.31 50.87 40.61
CA LYS A 3 -32.04 49.63 41.38
C LYS A 3 -32.40 48.35 40.61
N HIS A 4 -33.47 48.37 39.81
CA HIS A 4 -33.91 47.18 39.05
C HIS A 4 -33.01 46.88 37.86
N ILE A 5 -32.45 47.90 37.20
CA ILE A 5 -31.50 47.74 36.08
C ILE A 5 -30.18 47.11 36.57
N LYS A 6 -29.68 47.52 37.75
CA LYS A 6 -28.47 46.95 38.35
C LYS A 6 -28.64 45.47 38.72
N SER A 7 -29.83 45.07 39.18
CA SER A 7 -30.15 43.68 39.51
C SER A 7 -30.20 42.80 38.26
N ILE A 8 -30.84 43.27 37.19
CA ILE A 8 -30.95 42.50 35.93
C ILE A 8 -29.58 42.34 35.26
N CYS A 9 -28.75 43.38 35.22
CA CYS A 9 -27.37 43.27 34.71
C CYS A 9 -26.51 42.31 35.54
N ALA A 10 -26.66 42.28 36.87
CA ALA A 10 -25.92 41.36 37.73
C ALA A 10 -26.33 39.89 37.51
N THR A 11 -27.63 39.62 37.33
CA THR A 11 -28.12 38.26 37.03
C THR A 11 -27.67 37.79 35.65
N LEU A 12 -27.70 38.67 34.64
CA LEU A 12 -27.29 38.36 33.26
C LEU A 12 -25.76 38.08 33.16
N PHE A 13 -24.95 38.84 33.89
CA PHE A 13 -23.49 38.61 33.96
C PHE A 13 -23.13 37.30 34.67
N ILE A 14 -23.83 36.95 35.76
CA ILE A 14 -23.59 35.69 36.48
C ILE A 14 -24.01 34.48 35.63
N SER A 15 -25.12 34.55 34.89
CA SER A 15 -25.48 33.51 33.92
C SER A 15 -24.49 33.40 32.76
N LEU A 16 -23.89 34.51 32.33
CA LEU A 16 -22.88 34.51 31.27
C LEU A 16 -21.57 33.84 31.74
N PHE A 17 -21.13 34.11 32.98
CA PHE A 17 -19.93 33.47 33.55
C PHE A 17 -20.15 32.01 33.96
N LEU A 18 -21.34 31.61 34.40
CA LEU A 18 -21.68 30.21 34.67
C LEU A 18 -21.89 29.41 33.37
N SER A 19 -22.36 30.04 32.28
CA SER A 19 -22.47 29.38 30.96
C SER A 19 -21.12 29.16 30.28
N CYS A 20 -20.07 29.86 30.71
CA CYS A 20 -18.69 29.67 30.23
C CYS A 20 -17.90 28.64 31.06
N ASN A 21 -18.54 27.94 32.02
CA ASN A 21 -17.88 26.86 32.75
C ASN A 21 -18.11 25.49 32.08
N ASN A 22 -18.02 25.44 30.74
CA ASN A 22 -17.68 24.21 30.03
C ASN A 22 -16.19 23.94 30.27
N ALA A 23 -15.83 23.64 31.52
CA ALA A 23 -14.61 22.90 31.79
C ALA A 23 -14.79 21.58 31.03
N GLY A 24 -14.08 21.45 29.91
CA GLY A 24 -14.12 20.27 29.07
C GLY A 24 -13.86 19.00 29.89
N PRO A 25 -14.11 17.81 29.31
CA PRO A 25 -13.93 16.56 30.02
C PRO A 25 -12.51 16.47 30.63
N GLU A 26 -12.41 15.89 31.81
CA GLU A 26 -11.13 15.67 32.49
C GLU A 26 -10.25 14.77 31.62
N LEU A 27 -9.19 15.35 31.04
CA LEU A 27 -8.27 14.65 30.16
C LEU A 27 -7.18 13.96 30.98
N ARG A 28 -6.95 12.68 30.68
CA ARG A 28 -5.75 11.96 31.14
C ARG A 28 -4.58 12.23 30.20
N ASP A 29 -3.38 11.85 30.62
CA ASP A 29 -2.19 11.94 29.78
C ASP A 29 -2.43 11.30 28.40
N ARG A 30 -2.01 12.01 27.34
CA ARG A 30 -2.12 11.59 25.92
C ARG A 30 -3.54 11.55 25.37
N GLN A 31 -4.50 12.19 26.02
CA GLN A 31 -5.85 12.34 25.51
C GLN A 31 -6.10 13.76 24.93
N ALA A 32 -7.02 13.85 23.98
CA ALA A 32 -7.55 15.12 23.48
C ALA A 32 -9.08 15.12 23.52
N ALA A 33 -9.69 16.26 23.85
CA ALA A 33 -11.14 16.44 23.79
C ALA A 33 -11.53 17.11 22.47
N MET A 34 -12.56 16.58 21.82
CA MET A 34 -13.25 17.23 20.71
C MET A 34 -14.28 18.24 21.22
N ALA A 35 -14.73 19.14 20.34
CA ALA A 35 -15.73 20.15 20.68
C ALA A 35 -17.08 19.56 21.11
N ASP A 36 -17.38 18.32 20.71
CA ASP A 36 -18.58 17.57 21.11
C ASP A 36 -18.40 16.79 22.44
N GLY A 37 -17.25 16.93 23.10
CA GLY A 37 -16.93 16.25 24.35
C GLY A 37 -16.36 14.83 24.18
N THR A 38 -16.18 14.34 22.96
CA THR A 38 -15.56 13.03 22.74
C THR A 38 -14.06 13.08 23.05
N ILE A 39 -13.54 12.02 23.68
CA ILE A 39 -12.12 11.90 24.04
C ILE A 39 -11.42 10.98 23.02
N ILE A 40 -10.31 11.45 22.47
CA ILE A 40 -9.40 10.72 21.59
C ILE A 40 -8.18 10.27 22.38
N ASP A 41 -7.77 9.01 22.25
CA ASP A 41 -6.47 8.52 22.72
C ASP A 41 -5.41 8.74 21.62
N LEU A 42 -4.58 9.77 21.80
CA LEU A 42 -3.54 10.12 20.83
C LEU A 42 -2.44 9.06 20.75
N ALA A 43 -2.19 8.32 21.82
CA ALA A 43 -1.18 7.27 21.84
C ALA A 43 -1.62 6.06 21.01
N GLU A 44 -2.89 5.66 21.16
CA GLU A 44 -3.48 4.59 20.37
C GLU A 44 -3.53 4.96 18.88
N VAL A 45 -4.03 6.15 18.55
CA VAL A 45 -4.11 6.64 17.17
C VAL A 45 -2.70 6.75 16.55
N GLY A 46 -1.73 7.32 17.28
CA GLY A 46 -0.35 7.41 16.82
C GLY A 46 0.29 6.04 16.56
N LYS A 47 -0.03 5.03 17.38
CA LYS A 47 0.41 3.65 17.15
C LYS A 47 -0.19 3.07 15.85
N LYS A 48 -1.51 3.21 15.64
CA LYS A 48 -2.19 2.74 14.42
C LYS A 48 -1.62 3.37 13.16
N ILE A 49 -1.38 4.70 13.20
CA ILE A 49 -0.75 5.43 12.08
C ILE A 49 0.64 4.87 11.79
N LYS A 50 1.48 4.67 12.83
CA LYS A 50 2.83 4.15 12.66
C LYS A 50 2.83 2.75 12.03
N GLU A 51 1.97 1.86 12.52
CA GLU A 51 1.83 0.49 12.01
C GLU A 51 1.35 0.48 10.55
N ALA A 52 0.32 1.27 10.23
CA ALA A 52 -0.20 1.39 8.86
C ALA A 52 0.86 1.94 7.89
N ILE A 53 1.64 2.95 8.29
CA ILE A 53 2.71 3.52 7.46
C ILE A 53 3.83 2.50 7.23
N SER A 54 4.32 1.84 8.28
CA SER A 54 5.37 0.81 8.14
C SER A 54 4.93 -0.34 7.23
N PHE A 55 3.66 -0.74 7.30
CA PHE A 55 3.13 -1.75 6.39
C PHE A 55 3.03 -1.21 4.95
N ALA A 56 2.57 0.03 4.76
CA ALA A 56 2.48 0.68 3.45
C ALA A 56 3.84 0.80 2.76
N GLU A 57 4.93 1.04 3.51
CA GLU A 57 6.29 1.06 2.99
C GLU A 57 6.69 -0.29 2.38
N GLY A 58 6.41 -1.40 3.07
CA GLY A 58 6.66 -2.74 2.54
C GLY A 58 5.86 -3.04 1.27
N VAL A 59 4.58 -2.64 1.23
CA VAL A 59 3.74 -2.78 0.03
C VAL A 59 4.29 -1.97 -1.15
N LYS A 60 4.74 -0.73 -0.90
CA LYS A 60 5.34 0.13 -1.93
C LYS A 60 6.63 -0.43 -2.49
N GLU A 61 7.45 -1.08 -1.66
CA GLU A 61 8.67 -1.74 -2.14
C GLU A 61 8.34 -2.89 -3.13
N VAL A 62 7.37 -3.75 -2.77
CA VAL A 62 6.89 -4.82 -3.66
C VAL A 62 6.30 -4.24 -4.95
N HIS A 63 5.49 -3.18 -4.85
CA HIS A 63 4.91 -2.48 -5.99
C HIS A 63 5.97 -1.94 -6.95
N ALA A 64 6.99 -1.26 -6.44
CA ALA A 64 8.08 -0.72 -7.22
C ALA A 64 8.87 -1.83 -7.96
N LEU A 65 9.14 -2.95 -7.29
CA LEU A 65 9.80 -4.10 -7.92
C LEU A 65 8.94 -4.68 -9.05
N VAL A 66 7.63 -4.84 -8.85
CA VAL A 66 6.71 -5.31 -9.90
C VAL A 66 6.69 -4.35 -11.09
N LYS A 67 6.64 -3.03 -10.86
CA LYS A 67 6.67 -2.03 -11.94
C LYS A 67 8.04 -1.94 -12.63
N SER A 68 9.14 -2.28 -11.94
CA SER A 68 10.48 -2.30 -12.56
C SER A 68 10.59 -3.30 -13.72
N ILE A 69 9.75 -4.35 -13.73
CA ILE A 69 9.69 -5.30 -14.84
C ILE A 69 9.20 -4.63 -16.13
N ASP A 70 8.34 -3.61 -16.05
CA ASP A 70 7.89 -2.85 -17.23
C ASP A 70 9.07 -2.08 -17.86
N GLU A 71 9.99 -1.56 -17.03
CA GLU A 71 11.21 -0.89 -17.51
C GLU A 71 12.19 -1.90 -18.12
N LEU A 72 12.32 -3.09 -17.54
CA LEU A 72 13.13 -4.17 -18.11
C LEU A 72 12.56 -4.70 -19.43
N ALA A 73 11.23 -4.71 -19.60
CA ALA A 73 10.59 -5.08 -20.86
C ALA A 73 10.99 -4.14 -22.01
N LYS A 74 11.28 -2.86 -21.73
CA LYS A 74 11.79 -1.90 -22.75
C LYS A 74 13.19 -2.27 -23.26
N GLY A 75 13.95 -3.06 -22.49
CA GLY A 75 15.26 -3.57 -22.85
C GLY A 75 15.24 -4.83 -23.74
N ILE A 76 14.07 -5.37 -24.09
CA ILE A 76 13.97 -6.55 -24.94
C ILE A 76 14.50 -6.25 -26.34
N GLY A 77 15.42 -7.09 -26.83
CA GLY A 77 16.03 -6.95 -28.15
C GLY A 77 16.92 -5.71 -28.26
N LYS A 78 17.46 -5.24 -27.13
CA LYS A 78 18.24 -4.02 -27.03
C LYS A 78 19.62 -4.23 -26.45
N LYS A 79 20.52 -3.31 -26.80
CA LYS A 79 21.86 -3.14 -26.20
C LYS A 79 22.14 -1.68 -25.87
N ILE A 80 23.15 -1.47 -25.04
CA ILE A 80 23.75 -0.15 -24.86
C ILE A 80 24.47 0.23 -26.17
N GLN A 81 24.31 1.49 -26.58
CA GLN A 81 25.00 2.06 -27.73
C GLN A 81 25.73 3.34 -27.33
N ASN A 82 26.65 3.79 -28.18
CA ASN A 82 27.59 4.89 -27.90
C ASN A 82 26.97 6.30 -28.10
N ASN A 83 25.65 6.46 -27.94
CA ASN A 83 24.91 7.65 -28.36
C ASN A 83 23.70 7.98 -27.44
N ASP A 84 23.49 9.29 -27.21
CA ASP A 84 22.40 10.04 -26.54
C ASP A 84 21.34 9.28 -25.74
N ASN A 85 21.74 8.52 -24.71
CA ASN A 85 20.83 7.89 -23.75
C ASN A 85 19.71 7.02 -24.38
N THR A 86 19.95 6.49 -25.59
CA THR A 86 19.00 5.62 -26.28
C THR A 86 19.57 4.20 -26.37
N LEU A 87 18.70 3.22 -26.48
CA LEU A 87 19.10 1.83 -26.67
C LEU A 87 19.22 1.50 -28.16
N GLY A 88 20.30 0.82 -28.52
CA GLY A 88 20.48 0.24 -29.85
C GLY A 88 19.80 -1.12 -29.95
N ASP A 89 19.62 -1.63 -31.17
CA ASP A 89 19.01 -2.95 -31.39
C ASP A 89 20.05 -4.09 -31.23
N ASP A 90 19.61 -5.18 -30.59
CA ASP A 90 20.29 -6.46 -30.46
C ASP A 90 19.26 -7.58 -30.28
N THR A 91 18.60 -7.92 -31.38
CA THR A 91 17.45 -8.83 -31.41
C THR A 91 17.79 -10.23 -30.92
N ASP A 92 16.82 -10.87 -30.26
CA ASP A 92 16.82 -12.29 -29.90
C ASP A 92 17.94 -12.75 -28.95
N LYS A 93 18.45 -11.83 -28.12
CA LYS A 93 19.52 -12.09 -27.15
C LYS A 93 19.11 -11.84 -25.69
N ASN A 94 17.90 -12.23 -25.33
CA ASN A 94 17.28 -11.81 -24.07
C ASN A 94 17.54 -12.73 -22.86
N THR A 95 18.34 -13.79 -22.98
CA THR A 95 18.49 -14.79 -21.90
C THR A 95 18.99 -14.17 -20.58
N SER A 96 19.97 -13.26 -20.62
CA SER A 96 20.49 -12.61 -19.41
C SER A 96 19.48 -11.63 -18.80
N LEU A 97 18.74 -10.89 -19.64
CA LEU A 97 17.63 -10.03 -19.20
C LEU A 97 16.56 -10.87 -18.49
N MET A 98 16.18 -12.02 -19.05
CA MET A 98 15.18 -12.92 -18.44
C MET A 98 15.67 -13.52 -17.12
N ALA A 99 16.96 -13.85 -17.00
CA ALA A 99 17.55 -14.28 -15.73
C ALA A 99 17.46 -13.18 -14.66
N GLY A 100 17.71 -11.92 -15.05
CA GLY A 100 17.52 -10.76 -14.18
C GLY A 100 16.06 -10.60 -13.73
N VAL A 101 15.10 -10.68 -14.66
CA VAL A 101 13.68 -10.61 -14.32
C VAL A 101 13.25 -11.76 -13.42
N TYR A 102 13.72 -12.98 -13.66
CA TYR A 102 13.45 -14.12 -12.79
C TYR A 102 13.99 -13.90 -11.37
N SER A 103 15.21 -13.33 -11.24
CA SER A 103 15.79 -12.96 -9.94
C SER A 103 14.94 -11.92 -9.20
N ILE A 104 14.46 -10.88 -9.90
CA ILE A 104 13.53 -9.89 -9.32
C ILE A 104 12.21 -10.55 -8.92
N GLY A 105 11.68 -11.45 -9.75
CA GLY A 105 10.48 -12.22 -9.43
C GLY A 105 10.61 -13.03 -8.13
N LEU A 106 11.77 -13.66 -7.91
CA LEU A 106 12.06 -14.37 -6.66
C LEU A 106 12.09 -13.43 -5.45
N ASP A 107 12.66 -12.23 -5.59
CA ASP A 107 12.69 -11.24 -4.51
C ASP A 107 11.30 -10.67 -4.22
N ILE A 108 10.47 -10.45 -5.25
CA ILE A 108 9.05 -10.10 -5.10
C ILE A 108 8.32 -11.15 -4.26
N VAL A 109 8.48 -12.44 -4.57
CA VAL A 109 7.86 -13.54 -3.79
C VAL A 109 8.32 -13.50 -2.34
N LYS A 110 9.61 -13.31 -2.11
CA LYS A 110 10.20 -13.24 -0.76
C LYS A 110 9.60 -12.09 0.04
N LYS A 111 9.56 -10.89 -0.53
CA LYS A 111 9.04 -9.68 0.11
C LYS A 111 7.53 -9.74 0.32
N ALA A 112 6.77 -10.24 -0.66
CA ALA A 112 5.34 -10.47 -0.52
C ALA A 112 5.03 -11.43 0.66
N LYS A 113 5.81 -12.50 0.84
CA LYS A 113 5.66 -13.40 1.99
C LYS A 113 5.99 -12.71 3.31
N ALA A 114 6.96 -11.81 3.34
CA ALA A 114 7.29 -11.04 4.54
C ALA A 114 6.14 -10.11 4.98
N LEU A 115 5.26 -9.70 4.06
CA LEU A 115 4.04 -8.95 4.38
C LEU A 115 2.99 -9.77 5.15
N LYS A 116 3.11 -11.10 5.27
CA LYS A 116 2.20 -11.89 6.12
C LYS A 116 2.32 -11.57 7.61
N ASN A 117 3.39 -10.91 8.03
CA ASN A 117 3.62 -10.56 9.43
C ASN A 117 2.74 -9.34 9.84
N LEU A 118 1.42 -9.53 9.77
CA LEU A 118 0.36 -8.55 10.05
C LEU A 118 -0.12 -8.56 11.50
N GLU A 119 0.65 -9.10 12.45
CA GLU A 119 0.17 -9.36 13.83
C GLU A 119 -0.45 -8.13 14.53
N SER A 120 -0.02 -6.92 14.17
CA SER A 120 -0.56 -5.66 14.67
C SER A 120 -1.79 -5.13 13.92
N ILE A 121 -2.00 -5.50 12.66
CA ILE A 121 -3.06 -5.01 11.78
C ILE A 121 -3.97 -6.20 11.41
N LYS A 122 -4.89 -6.55 12.32
CA LYS A 122 -5.84 -7.66 12.13
C LYS A 122 -7.00 -7.26 11.20
N ASP A 123 -6.71 -7.12 9.92
CA ASP A 123 -7.70 -6.79 8.88
C ASP A 123 -7.81 -7.95 7.88
N ARG A 124 -8.99 -8.57 7.80
CA ARG A 124 -9.21 -9.74 6.94
C ARG A 124 -9.15 -9.43 5.45
N ASP A 125 -9.57 -8.23 5.03
CA ASP A 125 -9.47 -7.84 3.61
C ASP A 125 -8.01 -7.64 3.25
N LEU A 126 -7.23 -6.99 4.12
CA LEU A 126 -5.79 -6.82 3.96
C LEU A 126 -5.06 -8.16 3.87
N GLU A 127 -5.34 -9.10 4.78
CA GLU A 127 -4.77 -10.45 4.75
C GLU A 127 -5.07 -11.17 3.42
N GLN A 128 -6.31 -11.09 2.94
CA GLN A 128 -6.71 -11.68 1.65
C GLN A 128 -5.96 -11.03 0.46
N LYS A 129 -5.77 -9.71 0.48
CA LYS A 129 -5.01 -9.02 -0.57
C LYS A 129 -3.52 -9.40 -0.55
N VAL A 130 -2.92 -9.53 0.64
CA VAL A 130 -1.54 -10.03 0.78
C VAL A 130 -1.41 -11.43 0.21
N ASP A 131 -2.35 -12.33 0.54
CA ASP A 131 -2.37 -13.69 -0.01
C ASP A 131 -2.53 -13.69 -1.53
N GLY A 132 -3.34 -12.79 -2.08
CA GLY A 132 -3.47 -12.59 -3.52
C GLY A 132 -2.15 -12.22 -4.19
N VAL A 133 -1.38 -11.29 -3.62
CA VAL A 133 -0.05 -10.90 -4.13
C VAL A 133 0.95 -12.07 -4.03
N ILE A 134 0.94 -12.81 -2.92
CA ILE A 134 1.81 -13.98 -2.73
C ILE A 134 1.51 -15.06 -3.78
N SER A 135 0.23 -15.36 -4.02
CA SER A 135 -0.19 -16.34 -5.03
C SER A 135 0.22 -15.88 -6.42
N ALA A 136 -0.12 -14.65 -6.81
CA ALA A 136 0.16 -14.13 -8.14
C ALA A 136 1.66 -14.03 -8.43
N SER A 137 2.48 -13.64 -7.45
CA SER A 137 3.94 -13.61 -7.60
C SER A 137 4.53 -15.01 -7.72
N GLY A 138 4.01 -15.97 -6.95
CA GLY A 138 4.38 -17.38 -7.06
C GLY A 138 4.02 -18.00 -8.41
N GLU A 139 2.83 -17.69 -8.93
CA GLU A 139 2.38 -18.10 -10.27
C GLU A 139 3.29 -17.53 -11.37
N PHE A 140 3.63 -16.25 -11.29
CA PHE A 140 4.51 -15.59 -12.26
C PHE A 140 5.89 -16.25 -12.31
N VAL A 141 6.57 -16.39 -11.17
CA VAL A 141 7.87 -17.07 -11.08
C VAL A 141 7.75 -18.53 -11.52
N GLY A 142 6.69 -19.21 -11.12
CA GLY A 142 6.39 -20.59 -11.52
C GLY A 142 6.27 -20.74 -13.04
N LYS A 143 5.61 -19.78 -13.70
CA LYS A 143 5.44 -19.76 -15.15
C LYS A 143 6.77 -19.54 -15.87
N LEU A 144 7.55 -18.54 -15.46
CA LEU A 144 8.87 -18.27 -16.04
C LEU A 144 9.77 -19.51 -15.93
N ARG A 145 9.81 -20.15 -14.75
CA ARG A 145 10.56 -21.38 -14.52
C ARG A 145 10.07 -22.53 -15.41
N GLY A 146 8.76 -22.68 -15.57
CA GLY A 146 8.17 -23.70 -16.45
C GLY A 146 8.54 -23.51 -17.93
N GLN A 147 8.89 -22.29 -18.33
CA GLN A 147 9.30 -21.93 -19.69
C GLN A 147 10.82 -21.83 -19.85
N TYR A 148 11.61 -22.49 -18.99
CA TYR A 148 13.07 -22.42 -19.02
C TYR A 148 13.69 -22.77 -20.37
N THR A 149 13.06 -23.65 -21.16
CA THR A 149 13.55 -23.99 -22.51
C THR A 149 13.44 -22.81 -23.49
N ASN A 150 12.47 -21.93 -23.29
CA ASN A 150 12.21 -20.75 -24.12
C ASN A 150 12.89 -19.49 -23.58
N LEU A 151 12.98 -19.35 -22.26
CA LEU A 151 13.44 -18.13 -21.56
C LEU A 151 14.86 -18.25 -20.99
N GLY A 152 15.36 -19.48 -20.85
CA GLY A 152 16.73 -19.82 -20.43
C GLY A 152 17.53 -20.44 -21.57
N ALA A 153 17.19 -20.12 -22.82
CA ALA A 153 17.80 -20.72 -24.00
C ALA A 153 19.32 -20.49 -24.02
N SER A 154 20.07 -21.53 -24.38
CA SER A 154 21.53 -21.52 -24.46
C SER A 154 22.05 -20.45 -25.41
N SER A 155 23.30 -20.01 -25.18
CA SER A 155 23.98 -19.02 -26.03
C SER A 155 23.23 -17.69 -26.21
N GLY A 156 22.35 -17.34 -25.28
CA GLY A 156 21.59 -16.09 -25.33
C GLY A 156 20.29 -16.16 -26.15
N GLY A 157 19.94 -17.30 -26.76
CA GLY A 157 18.92 -17.41 -27.81
C GLY A 157 17.45 -17.22 -27.41
N THR A 158 17.16 -16.53 -26.32
CA THR A 158 15.78 -16.14 -25.98
C THR A 158 15.32 -15.06 -26.95
N THR A 159 14.38 -15.42 -27.82
CA THR A 159 13.83 -14.50 -28.84
C THR A 159 13.08 -13.33 -28.22
N ASP A 160 12.99 -12.23 -28.94
CA ASP A 160 12.22 -11.05 -28.52
C ASP A 160 10.74 -11.41 -28.31
N ALA A 161 10.20 -12.27 -29.18
CA ALA A 161 8.84 -12.78 -29.06
C ALA A 161 8.64 -13.58 -27.76
N ASN A 162 9.59 -14.47 -27.42
CA ASN A 162 9.50 -15.22 -26.17
C ASN A 162 9.62 -14.33 -24.93
N ALA A 163 10.53 -13.34 -24.96
CA ALA A 163 10.69 -12.39 -23.88
C ALA A 163 9.44 -11.50 -23.69
N LYS A 164 8.86 -10.97 -24.77
CA LYS A 164 7.62 -10.17 -24.71
C LYS A 164 6.44 -10.95 -24.15
N ASN A 165 6.26 -12.19 -24.64
CA ASN A 165 5.24 -13.13 -24.18
C ASN A 165 5.39 -13.51 -22.68
N ALA A 166 6.56 -13.23 -22.08
CA ALA A 166 6.83 -13.42 -20.67
C ALA A 166 6.67 -12.16 -19.82
N ILE A 167 7.13 -10.98 -20.29
CA ILE A 167 7.27 -9.79 -19.42
C ILE A 167 6.71 -8.48 -20.00
N ASP A 168 6.32 -8.43 -21.28
CA ASP A 168 5.67 -7.25 -21.85
C ASP A 168 4.15 -7.39 -21.71
N LYS A 169 3.56 -6.64 -20.77
CA LYS A 169 2.11 -6.67 -20.51
C LYS A 169 1.26 -6.28 -21.71
N ASN A 170 1.83 -5.57 -22.68
CA ASN A 170 1.15 -5.13 -23.90
C ASN A 170 1.29 -6.15 -25.04
N ASP A 171 2.08 -7.21 -24.87
CA ASP A 171 2.24 -8.22 -25.91
C ASP A 171 0.90 -8.93 -26.19
N ARG A 172 0.65 -9.20 -27.47
CA ARG A 172 -0.59 -9.83 -27.93
C ARG A 172 -0.56 -11.34 -27.82
N THR A 173 0.62 -11.91 -27.65
CA THR A 173 0.84 -13.34 -27.55
C THR A 173 1.13 -13.66 -26.08
N GLY A 174 0.30 -14.52 -25.51
CA GLY A 174 0.42 -14.96 -24.12
C GLY A 174 1.13 -16.28 -23.97
N GLY A 175 1.25 -16.74 -22.72
CA GLY A 175 1.58 -18.13 -22.41
C GLY A 175 2.94 -18.37 -21.75
N LYS A 176 3.78 -17.34 -21.62
CA LYS A 176 5.12 -17.49 -20.98
C LYS A 176 5.34 -16.68 -19.71
N GLY A 177 4.34 -15.96 -19.22
CA GLY A 177 4.43 -15.20 -17.97
C GLY A 177 3.67 -13.89 -18.00
N LYS A 178 3.34 -13.37 -19.19
CA LYS A 178 2.67 -12.09 -19.36
C LYS A 178 1.31 -12.03 -18.66
N GLU A 179 0.51 -13.09 -18.73
CA GLU A 179 -0.77 -13.17 -18.02
C GLU A 179 -0.58 -13.13 -16.50
N GLU A 180 0.38 -13.89 -15.98
CA GLU A 180 0.68 -13.93 -14.56
C GLU A 180 1.26 -12.59 -14.07
N LEU A 181 2.06 -11.89 -14.89
CA LEU A 181 2.56 -10.55 -14.58
C LEU A 181 1.44 -9.51 -14.53
N VAL A 182 0.46 -9.59 -15.44
CA VAL A 182 -0.74 -8.73 -15.42
C VAL A 182 -1.56 -8.99 -14.15
N LYS A 183 -1.77 -10.25 -13.77
CA LYS A 183 -2.44 -10.60 -12.51
C LYS A 183 -1.67 -10.09 -11.28
N LEU A 184 -0.34 -10.24 -11.27
CA LEU A 184 0.50 -9.73 -10.20
C LEU A 184 0.40 -8.21 -10.07
N ASN A 185 0.41 -7.48 -11.20
CA ASN A 185 0.20 -6.04 -11.22
C ASN A 185 -1.16 -5.66 -10.62
N ALA A 186 -2.24 -6.32 -11.03
CA ALA A 186 -3.57 -6.05 -10.49
C ALA A 186 -3.64 -6.33 -8.98
N ALA A 187 -3.10 -7.46 -8.53
CA ALA A 187 -3.10 -7.82 -7.11
C ALA A 187 -2.34 -6.81 -6.24
N ILE A 188 -1.16 -6.33 -6.69
CA ILE A 188 -0.39 -5.34 -5.92
C ILE A 188 -1.02 -3.94 -5.96
N ASP A 189 -1.66 -3.56 -7.07
CA ASP A 189 -2.40 -2.30 -7.18
C ASP A 189 -3.63 -2.30 -6.25
N GLU A 190 -4.34 -3.43 -6.14
CA GLU A 190 -5.44 -3.60 -5.18
C GLU A 190 -4.97 -3.55 -3.72
N LEU A 191 -3.88 -4.23 -3.38
CA LEU A 191 -3.29 -4.18 -2.04
C LEU A 191 -2.87 -2.75 -1.68
N LEU A 192 -2.27 -2.02 -2.62
CA LEU A 192 -1.87 -0.62 -2.44
C LEU A 192 -3.09 0.28 -2.16
N LYS A 193 -4.22 0.02 -2.82
CA LYS A 193 -5.47 0.74 -2.57
C LYS A 193 -6.01 0.51 -1.16
N VAL A 194 -6.03 -0.74 -0.70
CA VAL A 194 -6.51 -1.09 0.65
C VAL A 194 -5.63 -0.44 1.72
N ILE A 195 -4.30 -0.51 1.59
CA ILE A 195 -3.41 0.08 2.60
C ILE A 195 -3.47 1.62 2.62
N ASN A 196 -3.65 2.27 1.47
CA ASN A 196 -3.87 3.72 1.46
C ASN A 196 -5.16 4.10 2.22
N GLY A 197 -6.23 3.33 2.03
CA GLY A 197 -7.47 3.51 2.80
C GLY A 197 -7.30 3.26 4.30
N LEU A 198 -6.48 2.29 4.69
CA LEU A 198 -6.16 2.04 6.11
C LEU A 198 -5.33 3.18 6.73
N VAL A 199 -4.36 3.73 5.99
CA VAL A 199 -3.58 4.89 6.42
C VAL A 199 -4.49 6.11 6.59
N GLU A 200 -5.36 6.40 5.61
CA GLU A 200 -6.36 7.47 5.70
C GLU A 200 -7.28 7.28 6.91
N THR A 201 -7.79 6.06 7.13
CA THR A 201 -8.64 5.75 8.29
C THR A 201 -7.90 5.97 9.60
N SER A 202 -6.63 5.57 9.67
CA SER A 202 -5.79 5.75 10.86
C SER A 202 -5.54 7.22 11.17
N ILE A 203 -5.31 8.04 10.13
CA ILE A 203 -5.15 9.50 10.25
C ILE A 203 -6.49 10.14 10.66
N ASN A 204 -7.59 9.72 10.07
CA ASN A 204 -8.93 10.24 10.39
C ASN A 204 -9.31 9.98 11.84
N GLY A 205 -8.71 8.99 12.51
CA GLY A 205 -8.83 8.76 13.95
C GLY A 205 -8.44 9.97 14.83
N LEU A 206 -7.69 10.95 14.29
CA LEU A 206 -7.39 12.23 14.96
C LEU A 206 -8.57 13.21 14.96
N THR A 207 -9.56 12.99 14.09
CA THR A 207 -10.69 13.89 13.84
C THR A 207 -12.05 13.21 13.92
N ILE A 208 -12.08 11.88 13.95
CA ILE A 208 -13.26 11.04 14.06
C ILE A 208 -12.95 10.02 15.13
N PRO A 209 -13.59 10.11 16.31
CA PRO A 209 -13.33 9.18 17.38
C PRO A 209 -13.83 7.79 16.98
N ALA A 210 -13.13 6.73 17.39
CA ALA A 210 -13.61 5.37 17.20
C ALA A 210 -15.00 5.28 17.86
N ASN A 211 -16.01 4.92 17.06
CA ASN A 211 -17.39 4.88 17.51
C ASN A 211 -17.45 4.08 18.82
N LYS A 212 -17.90 4.71 19.91
CA LYS A 212 -18.07 4.00 21.18
C LYS A 212 -19.05 2.86 20.89
N GLU A 213 -18.61 1.61 20.98
CA GLU A 213 -19.55 0.53 21.25
C GLU A 213 -20.29 0.94 22.51
N VAL A 214 -21.58 1.21 22.38
CA VAL A 214 -22.48 1.39 23.50
C VAL A 214 -22.52 0.05 24.18
N THR A 215 -21.63 -0.17 25.15
CA THR A 215 -21.77 -1.24 26.13
C THR A 215 -22.99 -0.88 26.97
N SER A 216 -24.17 -1.29 26.50
CA SER A 216 -25.36 -1.33 27.33
C SER A 216 -25.14 -2.42 28.38
N GLN A 217 -24.53 -2.05 29.50
CA GLN A 217 -24.66 -2.81 30.73
C GLN A 217 -26.03 -2.44 31.32
N SER A 218 -26.99 -3.35 31.16
CA SER A 218 -28.20 -3.45 31.97
C SER A 218 -28.05 -4.63 32.92
#